data_AF-A0A945N4K2-F1
#
_entry.id   AF-A0A945N4K2-F1
#
_cell.length_a   1.000
_cell.length_b   1.000
_cell.length_c   1.000
_cell.angle_alpha   90.00
_cell.angle_beta   90.00
_cell.angle_gamma   90.00
#
_symmetry.space_group_name_H-M   'P 1'
#
loop_
_entity.id
_entity.type
_entity.pdbx_description
1 polymer ?
#
loop_
_entity_poly.entity_id
_entity_poly.type
_entity_poly.pdbx_seq_one_letter_code
_entity_poly.pdbx_strand_id
1 'polypeptide(L)' 'WYEPELIQAPTLIVVGDLDIETTPEQGRIVFSRLSQAPSRQFTLIGGGTHSLLLENRRFQLFDVVRQYLRA' A
#
# COMPACT_ATOMS: atom_id res chain seq x y z
N TRP A 1 -8.88 -17.03 -9.97
CA TRP A 1 -8.34 -15.65 -10.09
C TRP A 1 -8.06 -15.16 -8.67
N TYR A 2 -7.29 -14.07 -8.47
CA TYR A 2 -7.05 -13.52 -7.13
C TYR A 2 -8.26 -12.68 -6.65
N GLU A 3 -8.67 -12.87 -5.39
CA GLU A 3 -9.85 -12.27 -4.76
C GLU A 3 -9.44 -11.47 -3.51
N PRO A 4 -9.19 -10.15 -3.61
CA PRO A 4 -8.84 -9.31 -2.47
C PRO A 4 -9.91 -9.28 -1.35
N GLU A 5 -11.17 -9.54 -1.70
CA GLU A 5 -12.28 -9.59 -0.74
C GLU A 5 -12.09 -10.66 0.34
N LEU A 6 -11.30 -11.70 0.08
CA LEU A 6 -11.06 -12.80 1.02
C LEU A 6 -10.01 -12.47 2.10
N ILE A 7 -9.35 -11.31 2.03
CA ILE A 7 -8.39 -10.88 3.05
C ILE A 7 -9.16 -10.47 4.31
N GLN A 8 -8.93 -11.22 5.40
CA GLN A 8 -9.52 -10.98 6.72
C GLN A 8 -8.56 -10.32 7.72
N ALA A 9 -7.31 -10.06 7.31
CA ALA A 9 -6.33 -9.38 8.14
C ALA A 9 -6.44 -7.85 7.97
N PRO A 10 -6.14 -7.04 9.03
CA PRO A 10 -5.82 -5.63 8.86
C PRO A 10 -4.83 -5.46 7.71
N THR A 11 -5.11 -4.53 6.78
CA THR A 11 -4.29 -4.37 5.58
C THR A 11 -3.83 -2.92 5.36
N LEU A 12 -2.54 -2.73 5.12
CA LEU A 12 -1.95 -1.48 4.65
C LEU A 12 -1.44 -1.68 3.21
N ILE A 13 -1.83 -0.80 2.31
CA ILE A 13 -1.26 -0.69 0.96
C ILE A 13 -0.44 0.59 0.89
N VAL A 14 0.84 0.49 0.50
CA VAL A 14 1.71 1.65 0.25
C VAL A 14 2.21 1.56 -1.18
N VAL A 15 2.05 2.63 -1.95
CA VAL A 15 2.46 2.70 -3.36
C VAL A 15 3.20 4.01 -3.61
N GLY A 16 4.24 3.96 -4.46
CA GLY A 16 4.89 5.16 -4.98
C GLY A 16 4.03 5.82 -6.07
N ASP A 17 3.91 7.14 -6.07
CA ASP A 17 3.13 7.86 -7.09
C ASP A 17 3.66 7.70 -8.53
N LEU A 18 4.94 7.36 -8.69
CA LEU A 18 5.61 7.10 -9.96
C LEU A 18 5.78 5.60 -10.24
N ASP A 19 5.11 4.71 -9.48
CA ASP A 19 5.11 3.28 -9.78
C ASP A 19 4.34 3.00 -11.07
N ILE A 20 5.02 2.38 -12.04
CA ILE A 20 4.46 1.98 -13.34
C ILE A 20 4.21 0.48 -13.46
N GLU A 21 4.74 -0.32 -12.53
CA GLU A 21 4.61 -1.79 -12.53
C GLU A 21 3.36 -2.20 -11.73
N THR A 22 3.19 -1.60 -10.55
CA THR A 22 2.01 -1.73 -9.68
C THR A 22 1.43 -0.35 -9.40
N THR A 23 0.80 0.21 -10.43
CA THR A 23 0.36 1.61 -10.45
C THR A 23 -0.53 1.99 -9.26
N PRO A 24 -0.55 3.27 -8.83
CA PRO A 24 -1.47 3.74 -7.79
C PRO A 24 -2.93 3.41 -8.08
N GLU A 25 -3.32 3.36 -9.35
CA GLU A 25 -4.68 3.01 -9.75
C GLU A 25 -4.98 1.53 -9.51
N GLN A 26 -4.06 0.62 -9.87
CA GLN A 26 -4.20 -0.80 -9.53
C GLN A 26 -4.25 -1.00 -8.01
N GLY A 27 -3.42 -0.27 -7.25
CA GLY A 27 -3.48 -0.27 -5.78
C GLY A 27 -4.85 0.17 -5.24
N ARG A 28 -5.45 1.23 -5.82
CA ARG A 28 -6.80 1.69 -5.44
C ARG A 28 -7.90 0.68 -5.77
N ILE A 29 -7.78 -0.04 -6.89
CA ILE A 29 -8.70 -1.13 -7.24
C ILE A 29 -8.65 -2.21 -6.15
N VAL A 30 -7.45 -2.69 -5.77
CA VAL A 30 -7.30 -3.68 -4.69
C VAL A 30 -7.87 -3.13 -3.38
N PHE A 31 -7.52 -1.90 -3.01
CA PHE A 31 -8.01 -1.26 -1.78
C PHE A 31 -9.54 -1.23 -1.70
N SER A 32 -10.22 -0.89 -2.80
CA SER A 32 -11.68 -0.83 -2.86
C SER A 32 -12.33 -2.20 -2.55
N ARG A 33 -11.65 -3.28 -2.95
CA ARG A 33 -12.08 -4.67 -2.82
C ARG A 33 -11.73 -5.31 -1.46
N LEU A 34 -10.97 -4.66 -0.59
CA LEU A 34 -10.66 -5.16 0.77
C LEU A 34 -11.88 -5.05 1.71
N SER A 35 -13.03 -5.63 1.35
CA SER A 35 -14.29 -5.48 2.08
C SER A 35 -14.39 -6.30 3.37
N GLN A 36 -13.64 -7.41 3.48
CA GLN A 36 -13.61 -8.24 4.69
C GLN A 36 -12.43 -7.93 5.63
N ALA A 37 -11.54 -7.00 5.24
CA ALA A 37 -10.46 -6.57 6.10
C ALA A 37 -11.04 -5.72 7.25
N PRO A 38 -10.74 -6.04 8.53
CA PRO A 38 -11.26 -5.30 9.69
C PRO A 38 -10.78 -3.84 9.72
N SER A 39 -9.64 -3.56 9.11
CA SER A 39 -9.19 -2.21 8.79
C SER A 39 -8.41 -2.22 7.48
N ARG A 40 -8.49 -1.12 6.73
CA ARG A 40 -7.74 -0.91 5.50
C ARG A 40 -7.20 0.50 5.42
N GLN A 41 -5.91 0.64 5.12
CA GLN A 41 -5.24 1.92 4.89
C GLN A 41 -4.56 1.95 3.52
N PHE A 42 -4.56 3.11 2.88
CA PHE A 42 -3.88 3.34 1.61
C PHE A 42 -3.01 4.58 1.73
N THR A 43 -1.72 4.44 1.44
CA THR A 43 -0.76 5.54 1.47
C THR A 43 -0.06 5.67 0.12
N LEU A 44 -0.09 6.87 -0.44
CA LEU A 44 0.67 7.24 -1.63
C LEU A 44 1.91 8.03 -1.21
N ILE A 45 3.09 7.59 -1.64
CA ILE A 45 4.37 8.28 -1.36
C ILE A 45 4.82 9.03 -2.61
N GLY A 46 4.96 10.35 -2.48
CA GLY A 46 5.36 11.23 -3.57
C GLY A 46 6.84 11.07 -3.99
N GLY A 47 7.08 11.03 -5.29
CA GLY A 47 8.37 10.79 -5.92
C GLY A 47 8.93 9.38 -5.71
N GLY A 48 8.08 8.42 -5.33
CA GLY A 48 8.47 7.03 -5.13
C GLY A 48 8.14 6.16 -6.33
N THR A 49 9.01 5.23 -6.71
CA THR A 49 8.75 4.29 -7.82
C THR A 49 8.41 2.89 -7.30
N HIS A 50 8.40 1.88 -8.18
CA HIS A 50 8.17 0.49 -7.80
C HIS A 50 9.18 -0.01 -6.73
N SER A 51 10.44 0.44 -6.83
CA SER A 51 11.52 0.03 -5.94
C SER A 51 11.66 0.93 -4.70
N LEU A 52 10.54 1.45 -4.18
CA LEU A 52 10.51 2.46 -3.11
C LEU A 52 11.35 2.11 -1.87
N LEU A 53 11.45 0.81 -1.56
CA LEU A 53 12.25 0.29 -0.45
C LEU A 53 13.77 0.50 -0.63
N LEU A 54 14.24 0.70 -1.85
CA LEU A 54 15.64 0.93 -2.23
C LEU A 54 15.96 2.41 -2.48
N GLU A 55 14.96 3.28 -2.48
CA GLU A 55 15.09 4.68 -2.92
C GLU A 55 15.35 5.64 -1.75
N ASN A 56 15.69 6.89 -2.06
CA ASN A 56 15.86 7.93 -1.03
C ASN A 56 14.58 8.16 -0.19
N ARG A 57 13.41 7.84 -0.74
CA ARG A 57 12.11 7.94 -0.06
C ARG A 57 11.83 6.76 0.90
N ARG A 58 12.68 5.74 0.98
CA ARG A 58 12.46 4.51 1.79
C ARG A 58 12.13 4.78 3.26
N PHE A 59 12.67 5.84 3.86
CA PHE A 59 12.37 6.18 5.25
C PHE A 59 10.91 6.60 5.46
N GLN A 60 10.28 7.23 4.47
CA GLN A 60 8.84 7.54 4.54
C GLN A 60 8.01 6.25 4.54
N LEU A 61 8.39 5.25 3.73
CA LEU A 61 7.78 3.92 3.78
C LEU A 61 7.96 3.27 5.15
N PHE A 62 9.17 3.31 5.70
CA PHE A 62 9.44 2.72 7.02
C PHE A 62 8.62 3.38 8.12
N ASP A 63 8.45 4.71 8.07
CA ASP A 63 7.65 5.43 9.06
C ASP A 63 6.16 5.10 8.94
N VAL A 64 5.61 5.00 7.72
CA VAL A 64 4.22 4.58 7.47
C VAL A 64 3.98 3.17 8.00
N VAL A 65 4.87 2.22 7.70
CA VAL A 65 4.77 0.85 8.20
C VAL A 65 4.89 0.80 9.72
N ARG A 66 5.82 1.56 10.32
CA ARG A 66 5.97 1.64 11.78
C ARG A 66 4.74 2.20 12.48
N GLN A 67 4.10 3.22 11.90
CA GLN A 67 2.87 3.79 12.46
C GLN A 67 1.73 2.78 12.41
N TYR A 68 1.58 2.09 11.28
CA TYR A 68 0.58 1.05 11.11
C TYR A 68 0.72 -0.10 12.12
N LEU A 69 1.95 -0.56 12.36
CA LEU A 69 2.22 -1.66 13.32
C LEU A 69 2.07 -1.27 14.80
N ARG A 70 1.95 0.03 15.11
CA ARG A 70 1.77 0.53 16.48
C ARG A 70 0.32 0.90 16.80
N ALA A 71 -0.55 0.89 15.80
CA ALA A 71 -1.96 1.28 15.90
C ALA A 71 -2.84 0.15 16.44
#